data_AF-A0A0R3LZ57-F1
#
_entry.id   AF-A0A0R3LZ57-F1
#
_cell.length_a   1.000
_cell.length_b   1.000
_cell.length_c   1.000
_cell.angle_alpha   90.00
_cell.angle_beta   90.00
_cell.angle_gamma   90.00
#
_symmetry.space_group_name_H-M   'P 1'
#
loop_
_entity.id
_entity.type
_entity.pdbx_description
1 polymer ?
#
loop_
_entity_poly.entity_id
_entity_poly.type
_entity_poly.pdbx_seq_one_letter_code
_entity_poly.pdbx_strand_id
1 'polypeptide(L)'
;MTMIEREVAAWLLNVFPSHQTHVGLAQRSTLDPPMTPLTIISDWFEEQDTEVQVEIAGMAALLMFDGAALLDLGSQEQVEFFRHWLSEAGLQTHMVVGRVLTFRACFEYFAENKFTDFGWRLSEKALRKAIEESERAANFSDSMRLASNARRVLDVLPARKSKWIEVGKSWRELADACLTSSALRNWASSQTEQSPDGGRAG
;
A
#
# COMPACT_ATOMS: atom_id res chain seq x y z
N MET A 1 -4.28 -26.13 7.37
CA MET A 1 -4.33 -24.67 7.12
C MET A 1 -4.66 -24.52 5.66
N THR A 2 -5.70 -23.77 5.28
CA THR A 2 -5.95 -23.51 3.86
C THR A 2 -4.83 -22.62 3.31
N MET A 3 -4.54 -22.66 2.02
CA MET A 3 -3.47 -21.88 1.39
C MET A 3 -3.61 -20.37 1.69
N ILE A 4 -4.84 -19.87 1.67
CA ILE A 4 -5.19 -18.47 2.00
C ILE A 4 -4.87 -18.12 3.46
N GLU A 5 -5.14 -19.03 4.42
CA GLU A 5 -4.78 -18.82 5.83
C GLU A 5 -3.25 -18.73 6.03
N ARG A 6 -2.46 -19.42 5.20
CA ARG A 6 -0.99 -19.35 5.25
C ARG A 6 -0.46 -18.05 4.65
N GLU A 7 -1.00 -17.61 3.53
CA GLU A 7 -0.55 -16.40 2.83
C GLU A 7 -0.87 -15.14 3.64
N VAL A 8 -2.06 -15.06 4.25
CA VAL A 8 -2.43 -13.95 5.13
C VAL A 8 -1.55 -13.90 6.38
N ALA A 9 -1.27 -15.05 7.00
CA ALA A 9 -0.37 -15.11 8.16
C ALA A 9 1.07 -14.76 7.78
N ALA A 10 1.59 -15.28 6.67
CA ALA A 10 2.92 -14.97 6.17
C ALA A 10 3.08 -13.49 5.82
N TRP A 11 2.07 -12.88 5.19
CA TRP A 11 2.07 -11.46 4.88
C TRP A 11 2.02 -10.59 6.15
N LEU A 12 1.19 -10.94 7.13
CA LEU A 12 1.14 -10.22 8.42
C LEU A 12 2.44 -10.33 9.24
N LEU A 13 3.21 -11.40 9.04
CA LEU A 13 4.48 -11.65 9.73
C LEU A 13 5.69 -11.09 8.98
N ASN A 14 5.66 -11.02 7.65
CA ASN A 14 6.75 -10.53 6.80
C ASN A 14 6.78 -9.00 6.63
N VAL A 15 5.66 -8.31 6.85
CA VAL A 15 5.59 -6.83 6.77
C VAL A 15 6.17 -6.12 8.01
N PHE A 16 6.74 -6.86 8.97
CA PHE A 16 7.41 -6.30 10.14
C PHE A 16 8.92 -6.60 10.17
N PRO A 17 9.78 -5.66 9.71
CA PRO A 17 11.15 -5.56 10.20
C PRO A 17 11.17 -4.86 11.57
N SER A 18 12.10 -5.28 12.44
CA SER A 18 12.33 -4.70 13.75
C SER A 18 12.73 -3.22 13.63
N HIS A 19 12.14 -2.35 14.46
CA HIS A 19 12.36 -0.90 14.44
C HIS A 19 13.85 -0.51 14.51
N GLN A 20 14.29 0.34 13.58
CA GLN A 20 15.49 1.16 13.76
C GLN A 20 15.17 2.60 13.31
N THR A 21 15.36 3.53 14.24
CA THR A 21 15.05 4.95 14.10
C THR A 21 16.24 5.69 13.49
N HIS A 22 16.02 6.43 12.40
CA HIS A 22 16.89 7.55 12.05
C HIS A 22 16.03 8.67 11.43
N VAL A 23 16.22 9.88 11.95
CA VAL A 23 15.51 11.10 11.57
C VAL A 23 16.33 11.83 10.51
N GLY A 24 15.69 12.19 9.40
CA GLY A 24 16.22 13.11 8.39
C GLY A 24 15.11 14.00 7.85
N LEU A 25 15.15 15.29 8.19
CA LEU A 25 14.26 16.32 7.67
C LEU A 25 14.75 16.78 6.29
N ALA A 26 13.86 16.80 5.30
CA ALA A 26 14.06 17.56 4.06
C ALA A 26 12.82 18.40 3.73
N GLN A 27 13.06 19.69 3.48
CA GLN A 27 12.08 20.73 3.20
C GLN A 27 11.40 20.53 1.84
N ARG A 28 10.06 20.66 1.81
CA ARG A 28 9.28 20.78 0.57
C ARG A 28 9.30 22.24 0.07
N SER A 29 9.80 22.46 -1.14
CA SER A 29 9.59 23.70 -1.89
C SER A 29 8.20 23.70 -2.53
N THR A 30 7.51 24.82 -2.34
CA THR A 30 6.18 25.18 -2.83
C THR A 30 6.19 25.57 -4.31
N LEU A 31 5.51 24.81 -5.16
CA LEU A 31 4.91 25.21 -6.43
C LEU A 31 3.95 24.08 -6.79
N ASP A 32 2.64 24.25 -6.56
CA ASP A 32 1.67 23.18 -6.78
C ASP A 32 1.66 22.77 -8.26
N PRO A 33 2.09 21.54 -8.60
CA PRO A 33 1.97 21.04 -9.95
C PRO A 33 0.49 20.83 -10.30
N PRO A 34 0.11 20.84 -11.60
CA PRO A 34 -1.25 20.53 -12.00
C PRO A 34 -1.68 19.19 -11.40
N MET A 35 -2.83 19.18 -10.71
CA MET A 35 -3.32 18.01 -9.98
C MET A 35 -3.50 16.83 -10.94
N THR A 36 -2.61 15.84 -10.83
CA THR A 36 -2.72 14.59 -11.58
C THR A 36 -3.46 13.55 -10.74
N PRO A 37 -4.06 12.51 -11.36
CA PRO A 37 -4.59 11.37 -10.62
C PRO A 37 -3.56 10.70 -9.69
N LEU A 38 -2.27 10.74 -10.03
CA LEU A 38 -1.20 10.25 -9.15
C LEU A 38 -0.97 11.19 -7.94
N THR A 39 -1.08 12.50 -8.15
CA THR A 39 -1.04 13.50 -7.06
C THR A 39 -2.19 13.28 -6.08
N ILE A 40 -3.40 12.99 -6.58
CA ILE A 40 -4.56 12.67 -5.73
C ILE A 40 -4.30 11.44 -4.85
N ILE A 41 -3.71 10.38 -5.42
CA ILE A 41 -3.30 9.19 -4.65
C ILE A 41 -2.18 9.54 -3.66
N SER A 42 -1.22 10.39 -4.06
CA SER A 42 -0.14 10.85 -3.20
C SER A 42 -0.67 11.60 -1.99
N ASP A 43 -1.58 12.55 -2.19
CA ASP A 43 -2.16 13.34 -1.11
C ASP A 43 -2.92 12.45 -0.13
N TRP A 44 -3.76 11.55 -0.66
CA TRP A 44 -4.44 10.54 0.15
C TRP A 44 -3.45 9.66 0.94
N PHE A 45 -2.35 9.23 0.33
CA PHE A 45 -1.34 8.42 1.00
C PHE A 45 -0.68 9.17 2.16
N GLU A 46 -0.37 10.46 1.98
CA GLU A 46 0.27 11.29 3.02
C GLU A 46 -0.66 11.57 4.20
N GLU A 47 -1.98 11.51 4.02
CA GLU A 47 -2.97 11.65 5.10
C GLU A 47 -3.05 10.41 6.01
N GLN A 48 -2.47 9.27 5.60
CA GLN A 48 -2.54 8.05 6.38
C GLN A 48 -1.53 8.03 7.54
N ASP A 49 -1.87 7.32 8.61
CA ASP A 49 -0.94 7.05 9.71
C ASP A 49 0.37 6.41 9.19
N THR A 50 1.51 6.74 9.79
CA THR A 50 2.84 6.23 9.35
C THR A 50 2.91 4.71 9.24
N GLU A 51 2.25 3.98 10.16
CA GLU A 51 2.19 2.52 10.10
C GLU A 51 1.42 2.02 8.86
N VAL A 52 0.32 2.69 8.52
CA VAL A 52 -0.49 2.38 7.35
C VAL A 52 0.29 2.73 6.08
N GLN A 53 1.00 3.86 6.05
CA GLN A 53 1.86 4.25 4.94
C GLN A 53 2.90 3.18 4.62
N VAL A 54 3.57 2.63 5.64
CA VAL A 54 4.52 1.53 5.47
C VAL A 54 3.86 0.30 4.86
N GLU A 55 2.68 -0.08 5.33
CA GLU A 55 1.98 -1.24 4.77
C GLU A 55 1.52 -1.03 3.32
N ILE A 56 0.98 0.16 3.00
CA ILE A 56 0.58 0.52 1.63
C ILE A 56 1.81 0.50 0.71
N ALA A 57 2.91 1.11 1.14
CA ALA A 57 4.15 1.13 0.38
C ALA A 57 4.71 -0.29 0.17
N GLY A 58 4.63 -1.17 1.17
CA GLY A 58 4.99 -2.58 1.05
C GLY A 58 4.12 -3.33 0.03
N MET A 59 2.81 -3.06 -0.01
CA MET A 59 1.92 -3.60 -1.05
C MET A 59 2.28 -3.08 -2.44
N ALA A 60 2.56 -1.78 -2.55
CA ALA A 60 2.95 -1.17 -3.83
C ALA A 60 4.31 -1.68 -4.31
N ALA A 61 5.24 -1.95 -3.40
CA ALA A 61 6.57 -2.43 -3.74
C ALA A 61 6.53 -3.85 -4.35
N LEU A 62 5.56 -4.69 -3.99
CA LEU A 62 5.26 -5.97 -4.68
C LEU A 62 4.88 -5.77 -6.16
N LEU A 63 4.47 -4.56 -6.56
CA LEU A 63 4.10 -4.22 -7.94
C LEU A 63 5.25 -3.64 -8.72
N MET A 64 6.16 -2.97 -8.01
CA MET A 64 7.24 -2.19 -8.60
C MET A 64 8.54 -3.00 -8.72
N PHE A 65 8.68 -4.07 -7.93
CA PHE A 65 9.89 -4.88 -7.87
C PHE A 65 9.62 -6.35 -8.15
N ASP A 66 10.57 -7.02 -8.80
CA ASP A 66 10.66 -8.47 -8.75
C ASP A 66 10.99 -8.89 -7.31
N GLY A 67 10.35 -9.94 -6.80
CA GLY A 67 10.21 -10.22 -5.37
C GLY A 67 11.53 -10.32 -4.57
N ALA A 68 12.67 -10.51 -5.24
CA ALA A 68 14.00 -10.47 -4.62
C ALA A 68 14.42 -9.06 -4.17
N ALA A 69 14.15 -8.01 -4.97
CA ALA A 69 14.52 -6.64 -4.64
C ALA A 69 13.62 -6.00 -3.56
N LEU A 70 12.42 -6.56 -3.37
CA LEU A 70 11.51 -6.15 -2.29
C LEU A 70 12.06 -6.46 -0.90
N LEU A 71 12.75 -7.60 -0.75
CA LEU A 71 13.27 -8.07 0.54
C LEU A 71 14.50 -7.28 1.02
N ASP A 72 15.17 -6.58 0.11
CA ASP A 72 16.37 -5.79 0.39
C ASP A 72 16.04 -4.38 0.92
N LEU A 73 14.81 -3.88 0.70
CA LEU A 73 14.41 -2.53 1.09
C LEU A 73 13.85 -2.48 2.52
N GLY A 74 14.35 -1.53 3.30
CA GLY A 74 13.77 -1.16 4.59
C GLY A 74 12.38 -0.54 4.43
N SER A 75 11.56 -0.58 5.49
CA SER A 75 10.19 -0.05 5.46
C SER A 75 10.09 1.45 5.11
N GLN A 76 11.07 2.26 5.53
CA GLN A 76 11.12 3.68 5.17
C GLN A 76 11.54 3.88 3.71
N GLU A 77 12.49 3.07 3.21
CA GLU A 77 12.92 3.12 1.82
C GLU A 77 11.78 2.75 0.87
N GLN A 78 10.94 1.79 1.26
CA GLN A 78 9.71 1.45 0.52
C GLN A 78 8.75 2.64 0.45
N VAL A 79 8.54 3.36 1.57
CA VAL A 79 7.68 4.55 1.62
C VAL A 79 8.23 5.67 0.75
N GLU A 80 9.52 5.97 0.84
CA GLU A 80 10.18 6.99 0.02
C GLU A 80 10.13 6.64 -1.47
N PHE A 81 10.38 5.38 -1.80
CA PHE A 81 10.29 4.90 -3.18
C PHE A 81 8.87 5.03 -3.72
N PHE A 82 7.86 4.61 -2.94
CA PHE A 82 6.47 4.74 -3.35
C PHE A 82 6.05 6.21 -3.53
N ARG A 83 6.47 7.10 -2.61
CA ARG A 83 6.28 8.55 -2.74
C ARG A 83 6.92 9.10 -4.02
N HIS A 84 8.13 8.66 -4.35
CA HIS A 84 8.80 9.05 -5.60
C HIS A 84 8.03 8.54 -6.83
N TRP A 85 7.58 7.29 -6.80
CA TRP A 85 6.81 6.68 -7.88
C TRP A 85 5.48 7.39 -8.17
N LEU A 86 4.81 7.91 -7.13
CA LEU A 86 3.59 8.72 -7.26
C LEU A 86 3.86 10.16 -7.74
N SER A 87 5.04 10.70 -7.47
CA SER A 87 5.37 12.12 -7.73
C SER A 87 6.30 12.34 -8.92
N GLU A 88 6.61 11.30 -9.70
CA GLU A 88 7.47 11.40 -10.86
C GLU A 88 6.94 12.40 -11.89
N ALA A 89 7.72 13.45 -12.15
CA ALA A 89 7.37 14.51 -13.07
C ALA A 89 7.65 14.12 -14.53
N GLY A 90 6.95 14.76 -15.48
CA GLY A 90 7.20 14.57 -16.91
C GLY A 90 6.65 13.27 -17.50
N LEU A 91 5.84 12.53 -16.75
CA LEU A 91 5.14 11.35 -17.26
C LEU A 91 4.15 11.73 -18.36
N GLN A 92 4.13 10.94 -19.44
CA GLN A 92 3.09 11.05 -20.46
C GLN A 92 1.72 10.65 -19.90
N THR A 93 0.64 11.25 -20.41
CA THR A 93 -0.75 11.00 -19.96
C THR A 93 -1.09 9.51 -19.84
N HIS A 94 -0.72 8.70 -20.83
CA HIS A 94 -0.99 7.26 -20.81
C HIS A 94 -0.20 6.51 -19.72
N MET A 95 0.99 6.98 -19.36
CA MET A 95 1.79 6.41 -18.26
C MET A 95 1.16 6.75 -16.91
N VAL A 96 0.66 7.98 -16.73
CA VAL A 96 -0.07 8.39 -15.51
C VAL A 96 -1.30 7.51 -15.31
N VAL A 97 -2.13 7.37 -16.36
CA VAL A 97 -3.32 6.50 -16.32
C VAL A 97 -2.93 5.05 -16.05
N GLY A 98 -1.90 4.54 -16.71
CA GLY A 98 -1.41 3.17 -16.50
C GLY A 98 -0.99 2.93 -15.05
N ARG A 99 -0.22 3.84 -14.45
CA ARG A 99 0.19 3.73 -13.03
C ARG A 99 -1.00 3.75 -12.09
N VAL A 100 -1.94 4.67 -12.27
CA VAL A 100 -3.15 4.76 -11.43
C VAL A 100 -3.95 3.46 -11.49
N LEU A 101 -4.18 2.92 -12.69
CA LEU A 101 -4.93 1.67 -12.86
C LEU A 101 -4.21 0.49 -12.23
N THR A 102 -2.89 0.37 -12.43
CA THR A 102 -2.07 -0.67 -11.82
C THR A 102 -2.11 -0.58 -10.30
N PHE A 103 -1.85 0.59 -9.73
CA PHE A 103 -1.88 0.78 -8.27
C PHE A 103 -3.26 0.44 -7.71
N ARG A 104 -4.33 0.98 -8.30
CA ARG A 104 -5.70 0.72 -7.86
C ARG A 104 -6.01 -0.78 -7.82
N ALA A 105 -5.83 -1.48 -8.95
CA ALA A 105 -6.18 -2.89 -9.05
C ALA A 105 -5.44 -3.74 -8.02
N CYS A 106 -4.16 -3.46 -7.84
CA CYS A 106 -3.32 -4.21 -6.94
C CYS A 106 -3.53 -3.88 -5.47
N PHE A 107 -3.66 -2.59 -5.14
CA PHE A 107 -3.97 -2.15 -3.79
C PHE A 107 -5.31 -2.73 -3.34
N GLU A 108 -6.35 -2.64 -4.18
CA GLU A 108 -7.66 -3.23 -3.87
C GLU A 108 -7.57 -4.75 -3.68
N TYR A 109 -6.82 -5.45 -4.53
CA TYR A 109 -6.58 -6.90 -4.38
C TYR A 109 -5.94 -7.27 -3.02
N PHE A 110 -4.89 -6.57 -2.60
CA PHE A 110 -4.21 -6.87 -1.34
C PHE A 110 -4.97 -6.36 -0.10
N ALA A 111 -5.69 -5.24 -0.25
CA ALA A 111 -6.36 -4.58 0.86
C ALA A 111 -7.81 -5.04 1.09
N GLU A 112 -8.42 -5.80 0.16
CA GLU A 112 -9.82 -6.24 0.24
C GLU A 112 -10.18 -6.81 1.63
N ASN A 113 -9.37 -7.73 2.13
CA ASN A 113 -9.60 -8.38 3.43
C ASN A 113 -9.34 -7.47 4.63
N LYS A 114 -8.64 -6.34 4.44
CA LYS A 114 -8.33 -5.36 5.49
C LYS A 114 -9.43 -4.33 5.67
N PHE A 115 -10.32 -4.18 4.69
CA PHE A 115 -11.44 -3.24 4.77
C PHE A 115 -12.66 -3.81 5.49
N THR A 116 -12.65 -5.10 5.85
CA THR A 116 -13.82 -5.78 6.40
C THR A 116 -13.54 -6.44 7.74
N ASP A 117 -14.53 -6.42 8.64
CA ASP A 117 -14.47 -7.14 9.93
C ASP A 117 -14.18 -8.64 9.75
N PHE A 118 -14.74 -9.23 8.69
CA PHE A 118 -14.56 -10.64 8.37
C PHE A 118 -13.09 -10.99 8.08
N GLY A 119 -12.40 -10.23 7.23
CA GLY A 119 -10.99 -10.52 6.92
C GLY A 119 -10.05 -10.34 8.13
N TRP A 120 -10.37 -9.42 9.03
CA TRP A 120 -9.66 -9.31 10.32
C TRP A 120 -9.89 -10.51 11.23
N ARG A 121 -11.12 -11.06 11.32
CA ARG A 121 -11.39 -12.29 12.07
C ARG A 121 -10.64 -13.49 11.50
N LEU A 122 -10.51 -13.59 10.18
CA LEU A 122 -9.71 -14.63 9.54
C LEU A 122 -8.22 -14.51 9.92
N SER A 123 -7.69 -13.29 9.90
CA SER A 123 -6.32 -12.99 10.31
C SER A 123 -6.06 -13.35 11.78
N GLU A 124 -6.98 -12.97 12.67
CA GLU A 124 -6.90 -13.30 14.10
C GLU A 124 -6.89 -14.81 14.32
N LYS A 125 -7.82 -15.53 13.66
CA LYS A 125 -7.91 -17.00 13.74
C LYS A 125 -6.62 -17.66 13.25
N ALA A 126 -6.03 -17.18 12.16
CA ALA A 126 -4.78 -17.71 11.62
C ALA A 126 -3.61 -17.50 12.58
N LEU A 127 -3.48 -16.32 13.19
CA LEU A 127 -2.45 -16.02 14.18
C LEU A 127 -2.59 -16.88 15.45
N ARG A 128 -3.81 -17.04 15.98
CA ARG A 128 -4.08 -17.91 17.14
C ARG A 128 -3.71 -19.37 16.84
N LYS A 129 -4.07 -19.86 15.66
CA LYS A 129 -3.70 -21.19 15.20
C LYS A 129 -2.20 -21.37 15.06
N ALA A 130 -1.49 -20.37 14.52
CA ALA A 130 -0.03 -20.42 14.40
C ALA A 130 0.65 -20.52 15.79
N ILE A 131 0.14 -19.81 16.80
CA ILE A 131 0.60 -19.91 18.18
C ILE A 131 0.38 -21.34 18.71
N GLU A 132 -0.83 -21.88 18.58
CA GLU A 132 -1.15 -23.23 19.05
C GLU A 132 -0.29 -24.31 18.36
N GLU A 133 -0.04 -24.17 17.06
CA GLU A 133 0.82 -25.08 16.29
C GLU A 133 2.29 -24.98 16.73
N SER A 134 2.78 -23.76 16.96
CA SER A 134 4.14 -23.53 17.48
C SER A 134 4.33 -24.07 18.90
N GLU A 135 3.36 -23.90 19.80
CA GLU A 135 3.41 -24.42 21.17
C GLU A 135 3.42 -25.95 21.18
N ARG A 136 2.71 -26.61 20.24
CA ARG A 136 2.78 -28.07 20.05
C ARG A 136 4.12 -28.56 19.50
N ALA A 137 4.83 -27.72 18.75
CA ALA A 137 6.11 -28.03 18.12
C ALA A 137 7.33 -27.67 19.00
N ALA A 138 7.14 -27.47 20.31
CA ALA A 138 7.99 -26.88 21.38
C ALA A 138 9.53 -27.02 21.36
N ASN A 139 10.12 -27.76 20.42
CA ASN A 139 11.54 -28.10 20.35
C ASN A 139 12.34 -27.26 19.34
N PHE A 140 11.71 -26.33 18.61
CA PHE A 140 12.38 -25.52 17.58
C PHE A 140 12.36 -24.02 17.90
N SER A 141 13.54 -23.41 17.94
CA SER A 141 13.76 -21.97 18.18
C SER A 141 12.91 -21.08 17.26
N ASP A 142 12.79 -21.45 15.98
CA ASP A 142 11.99 -20.70 15.01
C ASP A 142 10.49 -20.74 15.31
N SER A 143 9.97 -21.86 15.81
CA SER A 143 8.56 -21.99 16.21
C SER A 143 8.23 -21.07 17.39
N MET A 144 9.15 -20.95 18.36
CA MET A 144 9.00 -20.04 19.50
C MET A 144 9.03 -18.57 19.07
N ARG A 145 9.93 -18.21 18.15
CA ARG A 145 9.99 -16.86 17.56
C ARG A 145 8.71 -16.52 16.81
N LEU A 146 8.18 -17.47 16.02
CA LEU A 146 6.92 -17.32 15.31
C LEU A 146 5.75 -17.07 16.28
N ALA A 147 5.65 -17.85 17.36
CA ALA A 147 4.60 -17.66 18.37
C ALA A 147 4.69 -16.30 19.06
N SER A 148 5.91 -15.86 19.41
CA SER A 148 6.14 -14.55 20.02
C SER A 148 5.72 -13.40 19.09
N ASN A 149 6.09 -13.47 17.82
CA ASN A 149 5.69 -12.48 16.82
C ASN A 149 4.18 -12.48 16.62
N ALA A 150 3.55 -13.65 16.50
CA ALA A 150 2.11 -13.76 16.35
C ALA A 150 1.35 -13.18 17.56
N ARG A 151 1.85 -13.37 18.79
CA ARG A 151 1.28 -12.76 20.01
C ARG A 151 1.33 -11.24 19.93
N ARG A 152 2.50 -10.68 19.58
CA ARG A 152 2.68 -9.23 19.43
C ARG A 152 1.74 -8.64 18.39
N VAL A 153 1.55 -9.33 17.27
CA VAL A 153 0.62 -8.89 16.23
C VAL A 153 -0.83 -8.93 16.73
N LEU A 154 -1.21 -9.97 17.50
CA LEU A 154 -2.56 -10.05 18.10
C LEU A 154 -2.83 -8.89 19.07
N ASP A 155 -1.83 -8.47 19.86
CA ASP A 155 -1.97 -7.38 20.83
C ASP A 155 -2.32 -6.04 20.17
N VAL A 156 -1.78 -5.78 18.97
CA VAL A 156 -2.03 -4.54 18.21
C VAL A 156 -3.14 -4.66 17.17
N LEU A 157 -3.68 -5.87 16.96
CA LEU A 157 -4.65 -6.17 15.91
C LEU A 157 -5.92 -5.28 15.98
N PRO A 158 -6.53 -5.03 17.16
CA PRO A 158 -7.75 -4.20 17.22
C PRO A 158 -7.52 -2.77 16.75
N ALA A 159 -6.41 -2.14 17.16
CA ALA A 159 -6.08 -0.78 16.74
C ALA A 159 -5.79 -0.72 15.23
N ARG A 160 -5.01 -1.69 14.73
CA ARG A 160 -4.67 -1.80 13.30
C ARG A 160 -5.91 -2.02 12.44
N LYS A 161 -6.85 -2.86 12.89
CA LYS A 161 -8.16 -3.07 12.25
C LYS A 161 -8.94 -1.77 12.10
N SER A 162 -9.07 -1.00 13.18
CA SER A 162 -9.82 0.26 13.13
C SER A 162 -9.23 1.22 12.10
N LYS A 163 -7.89 1.37 12.08
CA LYS A 163 -7.20 2.20 11.08
C LYS A 163 -7.52 1.76 9.65
N TRP A 164 -7.36 0.47 9.35
CA TRP A 164 -7.58 -0.06 8.01
C TRP A 164 -9.04 -0.02 7.55
N ILE A 165 -10.00 -0.09 8.46
CA ILE A 165 -11.42 0.13 8.11
C ILE A 165 -11.63 1.58 7.65
N GLU A 166 -11.03 2.56 8.33
CA GLU A 166 -11.11 3.97 7.91
C GLU A 166 -10.36 4.22 6.59
N VAL A 167 -9.18 3.63 6.41
CA VAL A 167 -8.45 3.63 5.13
C VAL A 167 -9.33 3.09 3.99
N GLY A 168 -10.06 2.00 4.23
CA GLY A 168 -10.98 1.43 3.24
C GLY A 168 -12.19 2.31 2.92
N LYS A 169 -12.62 3.18 3.84
CA LYS A 169 -13.66 4.17 3.56
C LYS A 169 -13.09 5.32 2.72
N SER A 170 -12.00 5.93 3.18
CA SER A 170 -11.37 7.07 2.49
C SER A 170 -10.89 6.69 1.09
N TRP A 171 -10.32 5.48 0.93
CA TRP A 171 -9.94 4.95 -0.38
C TRP A 171 -11.13 4.84 -1.33
N ARG A 172 -12.25 4.27 -0.89
CA ARG A 172 -13.44 4.11 -1.74
C ARG A 172 -14.01 5.45 -2.16
N GLU A 173 -14.12 6.39 -1.22
CA GLU A 173 -14.56 7.76 -1.52
C GLU A 173 -13.68 8.42 -2.59
N LEU A 174 -12.36 8.33 -2.45
CA LEU A 174 -11.39 8.83 -3.43
C LEU A 174 -11.49 8.11 -4.78
N ALA A 175 -11.52 6.78 -4.77
CA ALA A 175 -11.50 5.95 -5.97
C ALA A 175 -12.78 6.11 -6.80
N ASP A 176 -13.93 6.21 -6.14
CA ASP A 176 -15.23 6.40 -6.80
C ASP A 176 -15.41 7.82 -7.32
N ALA A 177 -14.82 8.83 -6.66
CA ALA A 177 -14.87 10.21 -7.12
C ALA A 177 -13.88 10.49 -8.27
N CYS A 178 -12.63 10.04 -8.12
CA CYS A 178 -11.52 10.55 -8.94
C CYS A 178 -10.86 9.49 -9.82
N LEU A 179 -10.96 8.20 -9.48
CA LEU A 179 -10.17 7.13 -10.12
C LEU A 179 -11.04 6.15 -10.92
N THR A 180 -12.29 6.49 -11.21
CA THR A 180 -13.17 5.71 -12.10
C THR A 180 -12.65 5.75 -13.54
N SER A 181 -12.98 4.73 -14.34
CA SER A 181 -12.57 4.70 -15.75
C SER A 181 -13.08 5.92 -16.53
N SER A 182 -14.27 6.45 -16.18
CA SER A 182 -14.79 7.70 -16.75
C SER A 182 -13.98 8.92 -16.32
N ALA A 183 -13.67 9.06 -15.03
CA ALA A 183 -12.87 10.18 -14.53
C ALA A 183 -11.47 10.21 -15.17
N LEU A 184 -10.81 9.05 -15.27
CA LEU A 184 -9.49 8.93 -15.90
C LEU A 184 -9.53 9.24 -17.41
N ARG A 185 -10.57 8.79 -18.13
CA ARG A 185 -10.74 9.15 -19.55
C ARG A 185 -10.98 10.63 -19.76
N ASN A 186 -11.80 11.25 -18.92
CA ASN A 186 -12.09 12.68 -18.99
C ASN A 186 -10.81 13.49 -18.73
N TRP A 187 -10.06 13.13 -17.68
CA TRP A 187 -8.77 13.75 -17.38
C TRP A 187 -7.78 13.58 -18.55
N ALA A 188 -7.64 12.37 -19.10
CA ALA A 188 -6.73 12.13 -20.22
C ALA A 188 -7.10 12.94 -21.47
N SER A 189 -8.39 13.08 -21.75
CA SER A 189 -8.89 13.89 -22.88
C SER A 189 -8.57 15.37 -22.69
N SER A 190 -8.74 15.90 -21.46
CA SER A 190 -8.43 17.31 -21.17
C SER A 190 -6.95 17.64 -21.31
N GLN A 191 -6.04 16.69 -21.05
CA GLN A 191 -4.60 16.88 -21.29
C GLN A 191 -4.28 17.00 -22.79
N THR A 192 -5.08 16.36 -23.64
CA THR A 192 -4.88 16.37 -25.10
C THR A 192 -5.35 17.70 -25.70
N GLU A 193 -6.44 18.25 -25.17
CA GLU A 193 -6.98 19.57 -25.56
C GLU A 193 -6.10 20.75 -25.11
N GLN A 194 -5.30 20.56 -24.06
CA GLN A 194 -4.37 21.58 -23.55
C GLN A 194 -3.03 21.64 -24.29
N SER A 195 -2.76 20.73 -25.24
CA SER A 195 -1.53 20.75 -26.03
C SER A 195 -1.71 21.68 -27.25
N PRO A 196 -1.13 22.89 -27.28
CA PRO A 196 -1.41 23.89 -28.31
C PRO A 196 -0.50 23.75 -29.53
N ASP A 197 -0.12 22.53 -29.90
CA ASP A 197 0.67 22.26 -31.12
C ASP A 197 -0.21 21.62 -32.21
N GLY A 198 -1.36 22.25 -32.43
CA GLY A 198 -2.19 22.06 -33.61
C GLY A 198 -1.73 23.03 -34.70
N GLY A 199 -0.84 22.55 -35.57
CA GLY A 199 -0.24 23.29 -36.66
C GLY A 199 -1.22 24.15 -37.48
N ARG A 200 -0.78 25.38 -37.73
CA ARG A 200 -1.32 26.25 -38.79
C ARG A 200 -0.15 27.00 -39.43
N ALA A 201 0.35 26.50 -40.55
CA ALA A 201 0.75 27.26 -41.74
C ALA A 201 1.46 26.33 -42.74
N GLY A 202 0.77 26.06 -43.84
CA GLY A 202 1.24 25.41 -45.06
C GLY A 202 0.14 25.52 -46.09
#